data_AF-A0A9E4ZJT4-F1
#
_entry.id   AF-A0A9E4ZJT4-F1
#
_cell.length_a   1.000
_cell.length_b   1.000
_cell.length_c   1.000
_cell.angle_alpha   90.00
_cell.angle_beta   90.00
_cell.angle_gamma   90.00
#
_symmetry.space_group_name_H-M   'P 1'
#
loop_
_entity.id
_entity.type
_entity.pdbx_description
1 polymer ?
#
loop_
_entity_poly.entity_id
_entity_poly.type
_entity_poly.pdbx_seq_one_letter_code
_entity_poly.pdbx_strand_id
1 'polypeptide(L)'
;MSTLESYLDALHQGVFQVVVPKALVTEPLEPGWKRSAINVPSPGTIASYRRGQYHAHETASEYRVHMDRYDPEKSLIMHLIDDAPLVLMIHETMETIFVTGGDATRKDPRQRLLDQRVSWKLQMGLGAVLLAIGAVLLLLAVDETILFFTVILPSLVLILGLLTIVEGVRGRDHKERAGREIVRGGMLAGAGLVLFVFWKLYLVLILLTLMVWFLSSAAVTLLRVVRERRRLTKGFWYTLGLGVSSLALGLLAITLPDELVEILLALLAGLVLMAAAFTLLDAWGLRNVARLMEAGGACR
;
A
#
# COMPACT_ATOMS: atom_id res chain seq x y z
N MET A 1 20.07 35.32 3.00
CA MET A 1 18.95 34.71 2.27
C MET A 1 19.04 33.21 2.53
N SER A 2 17.91 32.54 2.74
CA SER A 2 17.87 31.13 3.15
C SER A 2 17.16 30.30 2.08
N THR A 3 17.89 29.31 1.56
CA THR A 3 17.39 28.29 0.63
C THR A 3 17.02 27.03 1.41
N LEU A 4 16.25 26.13 0.81
CA LEU A 4 15.83 24.89 1.48
C LEU A 4 17.04 24.02 1.86
N GLU A 5 18.06 24.00 1.01
CA GLU A 5 19.32 23.25 1.14
C GLU A 5 20.08 23.61 2.42
N SER A 6 20.00 24.87 2.85
CA SER A 6 20.69 25.37 4.04
C SER A 6 20.25 24.68 5.34
N TYR A 7 19.11 23.97 5.31
CA TYR A 7 18.55 23.25 6.45
C TYR A 7 18.74 21.72 6.36
N LEU A 8 19.34 21.19 5.28
CA LEU A 8 19.37 19.75 5.00
C LEU A 8 20.57 19.00 5.59
N ASP A 9 21.56 19.70 6.14
CA ASP A 9 22.77 19.06 6.69
C ASP A 9 22.48 18.01 7.76
N ALA A 10 21.40 18.19 8.52
CA ALA A 10 20.95 17.23 9.51
C ALA A 10 20.64 15.84 8.90
N LEU A 11 20.21 15.77 7.64
CA LEU A 11 19.94 14.50 6.95
C LEU A 11 21.22 13.66 6.80
N HIS A 12 22.37 14.29 6.55
CA HIS A 12 23.68 13.60 6.48
C HIS A 12 24.18 13.13 7.84
N GLN A 13 23.63 13.67 8.92
CA GLN A 13 23.95 13.29 10.29
C GLN A 13 23.05 12.17 10.82
N GLY A 14 22.18 11.60 9.97
CA GLY A 14 21.31 10.48 10.29
C GLY A 14 19.91 10.88 10.76
N VAL A 15 19.52 12.15 10.66
CA VAL A 15 18.13 12.57 10.85
C VAL A 15 17.30 12.05 9.67
N PHE A 16 16.20 11.36 9.96
CA PHE A 16 15.37 10.72 8.94
C PHE A 16 14.64 11.74 8.05
N GLN A 17 14.11 12.80 8.66
CA GLN A 17 13.35 13.84 7.97
C GLN A 17 13.58 15.19 8.66
N VAL A 18 13.78 16.24 7.86
CA VAL A 18 13.85 17.63 8.31
C VAL A 18 12.56 18.34 7.91
N VAL A 19 11.97 19.07 8.86
CA VAL A 19 10.79 19.90 8.62
C VAL A 19 11.22 21.36 8.62
N VAL A 20 11.03 22.05 7.49
CA VAL A 20 11.43 23.43 7.27
C VAL A 20 10.18 24.28 7.01
N PRO A 21 9.80 25.19 7.92
CA PRO A 21 8.72 26.15 7.67
C PRO A 21 8.99 26.99 6.42
N LYS A 22 7.97 27.18 5.57
CA LYS A 22 8.07 28.00 4.35
C LYS A 22 8.50 29.43 4.64
N ALA A 23 8.10 29.98 5.78
CA ALA A 23 8.50 31.32 6.23
C ALA A 23 10.02 31.47 6.38
N LEU A 24 10.75 30.36 6.55
CA LEU A 24 12.21 30.34 6.65
C LEU A 24 12.91 30.14 5.31
N VAL A 25 12.18 29.82 4.22
CA VAL A 25 12.74 29.64 2.88
C VAL A 25 12.41 30.90 2.08
N THR A 26 13.36 31.84 2.04
CA THR A 26 13.14 33.17 1.43
C THR A 26 13.36 33.19 -0.07
N GLU A 27 13.97 32.13 -0.63
CA GLU A 27 14.27 32.00 -2.05
C GLU A 27 13.42 30.89 -2.71
N PRO A 28 13.12 30.99 -4.01
CA PRO A 28 12.47 29.90 -4.73
C PRO A 28 13.37 28.66 -4.76
N LEU A 29 12.74 27.48 -4.87
CA LEU A 29 13.47 26.23 -5.03
C LEU A 29 14.41 26.32 -6.24
N GLU A 30 15.67 25.93 -6.04
CA GLU A 30 16.67 25.95 -7.11
C GLU A 30 16.24 25.05 -8.29
N PRO A 31 16.72 25.34 -9.53
CA PRO A 31 16.40 24.54 -10.72
C PRO A 31 16.74 23.04 -10.63
N GLY A 32 17.59 22.66 -9.67
CA GLY A 32 17.92 21.26 -9.39
C GLY A 32 16.75 20.46 -8.79
N TRP A 33 15.73 21.11 -8.24
CA TRP A 33 14.53 20.46 -7.74
C TRP A 33 13.53 20.21 -8.87
N LYS A 34 13.37 18.94 -9.24
CA LYS A 34 12.38 18.51 -10.22
C LYS A 34 11.09 18.12 -9.50
N ARG A 35 9.95 18.63 -9.97
CA ARG A 35 8.65 18.21 -9.45
C ARG A 35 8.40 16.74 -9.81
N SER A 36 8.09 15.92 -8.82
CA SER A 36 7.65 14.54 -9.03
C SER A 36 6.25 14.53 -9.63
N ALA A 37 6.04 13.70 -10.66
CA ALA A 37 4.72 13.49 -11.26
C ALA A 37 3.77 12.73 -10.32
N ILE A 38 4.34 11.99 -9.36
CA ILE A 38 3.61 11.21 -8.37
C ILE A 38 3.77 11.90 -7.02
N ASN A 39 2.65 12.39 -6.46
CA ASN A 39 2.60 12.79 -5.06
C ASN A 39 2.42 11.52 -4.22
N VAL A 40 3.48 11.11 -3.53
CA VAL A 40 3.41 10.03 -2.53
C VAL A 40 2.48 10.51 -1.39
N PRO A 41 1.58 9.67 -0.86
CA PRO A 41 0.53 10.09 0.06
C PRO A 41 1.11 10.41 1.44
N SER A 42 1.68 11.59 1.61
CA SER A 42 1.96 12.16 2.93
C SER A 42 0.90 13.23 3.26
N PRO A 43 0.25 13.20 4.43
CA PRO A 43 -0.91 14.04 4.74
C PRO A 43 -0.66 15.53 4.47
N GLY A 44 -1.55 16.16 3.69
CA GLY A 44 -1.45 17.60 3.38
C GLY A 44 -0.37 17.98 2.35
N THR A 45 0.23 17.02 1.65
CA THR A 45 1.19 17.28 0.56
C THR A 45 0.49 17.84 -0.68
N ILE A 46 0.94 19.01 -1.13
CA ILE A 46 0.44 19.72 -2.31
C ILE A 46 1.31 19.37 -3.52
N ALA A 47 2.62 19.27 -3.33
CA ALA A 47 3.57 18.88 -4.36
C ALA A 47 4.74 18.12 -3.74
N SER A 48 5.34 17.22 -4.53
CA SER A 48 6.58 16.54 -4.16
C SER A 48 7.68 16.95 -5.14
N TYR A 49 8.89 17.17 -4.64
CA TYR A 49 10.07 17.56 -5.41
C TYR A 49 11.21 16.61 -5.12
N ARG A 50 12.07 16.40 -6.11
CA ARG A 50 13.24 15.54 -6.03
C ARG A 50 14.49 16.26 -6.52
N ARG A 51 15.59 16.04 -5.82
CA ARG A 51 16.93 16.51 -6.20
C ARG A 51 17.97 15.48 -5.80
N GLY A 52 18.31 14.58 -6.73
CA GLY A 52 19.18 13.44 -6.45
C GLY A 52 18.59 12.53 -5.36
N GLN A 53 19.29 12.40 -4.25
CA GLN A 53 18.84 11.64 -3.08
C GLN A 53 17.82 12.38 -2.21
N TYR A 54 17.59 13.68 -2.39
CA TYR A 54 16.63 14.40 -1.56
C TYR A 54 15.22 14.32 -2.13
N HIS A 55 14.26 14.13 -1.25
CA HIS A 55 12.85 14.12 -1.54
C HIS A 55 12.13 15.10 -0.60
N ALA A 56 11.54 16.15 -1.18
CA ALA A 56 10.83 17.18 -0.45
C ALA A 56 9.33 17.08 -0.72
N HIS A 57 8.55 17.00 0.35
CA HIS A 57 7.10 17.16 0.30
C HIS A 57 6.73 18.57 0.73
N GLU A 58 6.12 19.29 -0.18
CA GLU A 58 5.59 20.62 0.07
C GLU A 58 4.17 20.52 0.63
N THR A 59 3.94 21.15 1.78
CA THR A 59 2.61 21.34 2.36
C THR A 59 2.20 22.81 2.31
N ALA A 60 1.07 23.17 2.91
CA ALA A 60 0.63 24.56 2.99
C ALA A 60 1.63 25.46 3.74
N SER A 61 2.27 24.95 4.80
CA SER A 61 3.08 25.76 5.73
C SER A 61 4.56 25.38 5.78
N GLU A 62 4.95 24.20 5.30
CA GLU A 62 6.29 23.64 5.50
C GLU A 62 6.73 22.73 4.35
N TYR A 63 8.05 22.57 4.21
CA TYR A 63 8.70 21.53 3.44
C TYR A 63 9.16 20.42 4.37
N ARG A 64 8.76 19.18 4.07
CA ARG A 64 9.26 17.99 4.75
C ARG A 64 10.25 17.28 3.84
N VAL A 65 11.52 17.31 4.18
CA VAL A 65 12.59 16.77 3.34
C VAL A 65 13.19 15.54 3.99
N HIS A 66 13.27 14.44 3.25
CA HIS A 66 14.02 13.25 3.64
C HIS A 66 15.05 12.91 2.56
N MET A 67 15.99 12.04 2.90
CA MET A 67 17.05 11.61 2.00
C MET A 67 16.89 10.12 1.69
N ASP A 68 16.59 9.82 0.44
CA ASP A 68 16.60 8.49 -0.13
C ASP A 68 18.04 8.00 -0.24
N ARG A 69 18.25 6.73 0.06
CA ARG A 69 19.60 6.15 0.06
C ARG A 69 20.16 6.01 -1.35
N TYR A 70 19.31 5.71 -2.33
CA TYR A 70 19.68 5.58 -3.73
C TYR A 70 18.97 6.65 -4.53
N ASP A 71 19.75 7.36 -5.36
CA ASP A 71 19.18 8.27 -6.33
C ASP A 71 18.43 7.44 -7.39
N PRO A 72 17.10 7.58 -7.53
CA PRO A 72 16.29 6.82 -8.47
C PRO A 72 16.70 7.06 -9.93
N GLU A 73 17.29 8.21 -10.26
CA GLU A 73 17.82 8.47 -11.61
C GLU A 73 19.08 7.65 -11.90
N LYS A 74 19.84 7.29 -10.85
CA LYS A 74 21.10 6.52 -10.99
C LYS A 74 20.94 5.04 -10.72
N SER A 75 20.00 4.65 -9.84
CA SER A 75 19.83 3.26 -9.41
C SER A 75 18.37 2.96 -9.02
N LEU A 76 17.48 3.00 -10.02
CA LEU A 76 16.05 2.73 -9.85
C LEU A 76 15.76 1.39 -9.16
N ILE A 77 16.45 0.32 -9.57
CA ILE A 77 16.24 -1.03 -9.01
C ILE A 77 16.63 -1.06 -7.53
N MET A 78 17.74 -0.42 -7.18
CA MET A 78 18.24 -0.44 -5.80
C MET A 78 17.39 0.45 -4.89
N HIS A 79 16.86 1.57 -5.41
CA HIS A 79 15.86 2.40 -4.73
C HIS A 79 14.59 1.59 -4.44
N LEU A 80 14.07 0.85 -5.43
CA LEU A 80 12.87 0.02 -5.26
C LEU A 80 13.06 -1.10 -4.22
N ILE A 81 14.23 -1.75 -4.20
CA ILE A 81 14.55 -2.81 -3.24
C ILE A 81 14.71 -2.26 -1.81
N ASP A 82 15.30 -1.06 -1.64
CA ASP A 82 15.48 -0.43 -0.32
C ASP A 82 14.17 0.13 0.24
N ASP A 83 13.28 0.61 -0.62
CA ASP A 83 11.97 1.16 -0.23
C ASP A 83 10.94 0.05 0.07
N ALA A 84 11.01 -1.08 -0.62
CA ALA A 84 10.00 -2.16 -0.52
C ALA A 84 10.51 -3.54 -0.04
N PRO A 85 11.30 -3.68 1.05
CA PRO A 85 11.32 -4.94 1.79
C PRO A 85 9.88 -5.35 2.08
N LEU A 86 9.47 -6.57 1.76
CA LEU A 86 8.06 -6.98 1.81
C LEU A 86 7.43 -6.77 3.21
N VAL A 87 8.26 -6.84 4.27
CA VAL A 87 7.90 -6.50 5.65
C VAL A 87 7.64 -5.00 5.85
N LEU A 88 8.38 -4.12 5.20
CA LEU A 88 8.11 -2.67 5.18
C LEU A 88 6.81 -2.38 4.46
N MET A 89 6.50 -3.06 3.35
CA MET A 89 5.22 -2.88 2.65
C MET A 89 4.02 -3.27 3.54
N ILE A 90 4.14 -4.34 4.33
CA ILE A 90 3.11 -4.73 5.33
C ILE A 90 2.99 -3.65 6.41
N HIS A 91 4.10 -3.16 6.94
CA HIS A 91 4.12 -2.08 7.95
C HIS A 91 3.53 -0.77 7.42
N GLU A 92 3.93 -0.33 6.24
CA GLU A 92 3.43 0.90 5.60
C GLU A 92 1.95 0.77 5.22
N THR A 93 1.51 -0.41 4.81
CA THR A 93 0.08 -0.70 4.62
C THR A 93 -0.67 -0.54 5.94
N MET A 94 -0.12 -1.05 7.05
CA MET A 94 -0.70 -0.87 8.38
C MET A 94 -0.74 0.61 8.80
N GLU A 95 0.36 1.34 8.66
CA GLU A 95 0.46 2.75 8.99
C GLU A 95 -0.50 3.61 8.15
N THR A 96 -0.60 3.33 6.85
CA THR A 96 -1.53 4.03 5.95
C THR A 96 -2.99 3.78 6.35
N ILE A 97 -3.34 2.56 6.78
CA ILE A 97 -4.68 2.26 7.30
C ILE A 97 -4.95 3.07 8.58
N PHE A 98 -3.98 3.17 9.50
CA PHE A 98 -4.11 3.96 10.73
C PHE A 98 -4.24 5.47 10.45
N VAL A 99 -3.44 6.00 9.53
CA VAL A 99 -3.43 7.43 9.19
C VAL A 99 -4.69 7.84 8.42
N THR A 100 -5.16 7.01 7.50
CA THR A 100 -6.39 7.28 6.72
C THR A 100 -7.63 7.35 7.60
N GLY A 101 -7.66 6.60 8.72
CA GLY A 101 -8.73 6.70 9.72
C GLY A 101 -8.77 8.06 10.46
N GLY A 102 -7.66 8.81 10.52
CA GLY A 102 -7.59 10.09 11.23
C GLY A 102 -8.12 11.31 10.45
N ASP A 103 -8.07 11.27 9.11
CA ASP A 103 -8.24 12.47 8.26
C ASP A 103 -9.69 12.79 7.87
N ALA A 104 -10.68 12.01 8.33
CA ALA A 104 -12.11 12.22 8.02
C ALA A 104 -12.74 13.51 8.63
N THR A 105 -11.96 14.33 9.32
CA THR A 105 -12.42 15.43 10.18
C THR A 105 -12.56 16.80 9.49
N ARG A 106 -12.38 16.93 8.16
CA ARG A 106 -12.26 18.23 7.44
C ARG A 106 -13.42 18.71 6.54
N LYS A 107 -14.56 18.01 6.43
CA LYS A 107 -15.68 18.41 5.53
C LYS A 107 -16.73 19.38 6.12
N ASP A 108 -17.61 19.95 5.30
CA ASP A 108 -18.76 20.78 5.72
C ASP A 108 -19.76 19.98 6.61
N PRO A 109 -20.21 20.47 7.78
CA PRO A 109 -21.07 19.74 8.71
C PRO A 109 -22.40 19.21 8.15
N ARG A 110 -23.04 19.87 7.17
CA ARG A 110 -24.32 19.38 6.60
C ARG A 110 -24.13 18.30 5.55
N GLN A 111 -23.09 18.40 4.73
CA GLN A 111 -22.69 17.33 3.80
C GLN A 111 -22.15 16.12 4.56
N ARG A 112 -21.45 16.31 5.70
CA ARG A 112 -21.03 15.22 6.58
C ARG A 112 -22.19 14.35 7.04
N LEU A 113 -23.34 14.92 7.41
CA LEU A 113 -24.46 14.14 7.97
C LEU A 113 -25.11 13.20 6.94
N LEU A 114 -25.30 13.68 5.71
CA LEU A 114 -25.85 12.86 4.61
C LEU A 114 -24.87 11.78 4.17
N ASP A 115 -23.59 12.14 3.98
CA ASP A 115 -22.52 11.19 3.67
C ASP A 115 -22.39 10.14 4.78
N GLN A 116 -22.39 10.55 6.06
CA GLN A 116 -22.22 9.63 7.20
C GLN A 116 -23.33 8.58 7.27
N ARG A 117 -24.61 8.95 7.10
CA ARG A 117 -25.74 7.99 7.22
C ARG A 117 -25.67 6.83 6.21
N VAL A 118 -25.13 7.08 5.01
CA VAL A 118 -24.98 6.07 3.97
C VAL A 118 -23.62 5.37 4.11
N SER A 119 -22.55 6.13 4.38
CA SER A 119 -21.19 5.61 4.52
C SER A 119 -21.05 4.60 5.65
N TRP A 120 -21.64 4.82 6.83
CA TRP A 120 -21.48 3.84 7.92
C TRP A 120 -22.14 2.50 7.59
N LYS A 121 -23.28 2.50 6.87
CA LYS A 121 -23.97 1.26 6.46
C LYS A 121 -23.16 0.52 5.40
N LEU A 122 -22.62 1.24 4.42
CA LEU A 122 -21.78 0.67 3.37
C LEU A 122 -20.47 0.11 3.94
N GLN A 123 -19.79 0.86 4.80
CA GLN A 123 -18.58 0.38 5.48
C GLN A 123 -18.87 -0.81 6.40
N MET A 124 -20.00 -0.82 7.12
CA MET A 124 -20.38 -1.97 7.94
C MET A 124 -20.60 -3.22 7.08
N GLY A 125 -21.29 -3.07 5.94
CA GLY A 125 -21.48 -4.16 4.97
C GLY A 125 -20.17 -4.64 4.36
N LEU A 126 -19.32 -3.71 3.92
CA LEU A 126 -17.99 -4.01 3.36
C LEU A 126 -17.11 -4.71 4.40
N GLY A 127 -17.07 -4.20 5.63
CA GLY A 127 -16.33 -4.80 6.73
C GLY A 127 -16.78 -6.22 7.04
N ALA A 128 -18.08 -6.50 7.03
CA ALA A 128 -18.61 -7.86 7.20
C ALA A 128 -18.22 -8.80 6.06
N VAL A 129 -18.25 -8.31 4.81
CA VAL A 129 -17.79 -9.07 3.64
C VAL A 129 -16.29 -9.35 3.73
N LEU A 130 -15.47 -8.35 4.07
CA LEU A 130 -14.03 -8.53 4.27
C LEU A 130 -13.74 -9.50 5.40
N LEU A 131 -14.50 -9.48 6.50
CA LEU A 131 -14.35 -10.42 7.60
C LEU A 131 -14.61 -11.85 7.13
N ALA A 132 -15.67 -12.07 6.34
CA ALA A 132 -15.99 -13.36 5.76
C ALA A 132 -14.89 -13.84 4.80
N ILE A 133 -14.38 -12.95 3.94
CA ILE A 133 -13.26 -13.26 3.03
C ILE A 133 -12.01 -13.62 3.83
N GLY A 134 -11.65 -12.83 4.84
CA GLY A 134 -10.49 -13.08 5.69
C GLY A 134 -10.58 -14.41 6.45
N ALA A 135 -11.77 -14.76 6.94
CA ALA A 135 -12.01 -16.05 7.58
C ALA A 135 -11.87 -17.23 6.60
N VAL A 136 -12.40 -17.11 5.38
CA VAL A 136 -12.24 -18.12 4.33
C VAL A 136 -10.76 -18.26 3.94
N LEU A 137 -10.03 -17.15 3.75
CA LEU A 137 -8.60 -17.18 3.47
C LEU A 137 -7.80 -17.87 4.59
N LEU A 138 -8.17 -17.63 5.85
CA LEU A 138 -7.52 -18.27 6.99
C LEU A 138 -7.77 -19.78 7.00
N LEU A 139 -9.00 -20.23 6.69
CA LEU A 139 -9.31 -21.65 6.55
C LEU A 139 -8.53 -22.29 5.39
N LEU A 140 -8.41 -21.60 4.26
CA LEU A 140 -7.66 -22.09 3.11
C LEU A 140 -6.16 -22.20 3.41
N ALA A 141 -5.62 -21.31 4.24
CA ALA A 141 -4.22 -21.33 4.62
C ALA A 141 -3.83 -22.55 5.46
N VAL A 142 -4.78 -23.27 6.06
CA VAL A 142 -4.49 -24.34 7.02
C VAL A 142 -4.26 -25.70 6.38
N ASP A 143 -4.69 -25.95 5.14
CA ASP A 143 -4.41 -27.22 4.40
C ASP A 143 -4.87 -27.17 2.92
N GLU A 144 -5.56 -26.12 2.48
CA GLU A 144 -6.28 -26.05 1.20
C GLU A 144 -5.73 -24.95 0.29
N THR A 145 -4.43 -24.65 0.39
CA THR A 145 -3.78 -23.58 -0.38
C THR A 145 -3.88 -23.82 -1.88
N ILE A 146 -3.84 -25.08 -2.32
CA ILE A 146 -4.01 -25.46 -3.72
C ILE A 146 -5.38 -25.04 -4.26
N LEU A 147 -6.45 -25.13 -3.45
CA LEU A 147 -7.80 -24.73 -3.86
C LEU A 147 -7.87 -23.23 -4.21
N PHE A 148 -7.10 -22.41 -3.47
CA PHE A 148 -7.02 -20.98 -3.74
C PHE A 148 -6.50 -20.69 -5.15
N PHE A 149 -5.40 -21.35 -5.55
CA PHE A 149 -4.77 -21.14 -6.85
C PHE A 149 -5.48 -21.88 -7.99
N THR A 150 -6.04 -23.06 -7.74
CA THR A 150 -6.69 -23.86 -8.79
C THR A 150 -8.09 -23.37 -9.12
N VAL A 151 -8.81 -22.84 -8.14
CA VAL A 151 -10.24 -22.52 -8.30
C VAL A 151 -10.54 -21.07 -7.94
N ILE A 152 -10.20 -20.61 -6.74
CA ILE A 152 -10.71 -19.34 -6.22
C ILE A 152 -10.16 -18.15 -7.02
N LEU A 153 -8.85 -18.06 -7.16
CA LEU A 153 -8.19 -16.97 -7.88
C LEU A 153 -8.59 -16.93 -9.37
N PRO A 154 -8.55 -18.05 -10.13
CA PRO A 154 -9.05 -18.07 -11.50
C PRO A 154 -10.53 -17.70 -11.62
N SER A 155 -11.38 -18.20 -10.72
CA SER A 155 -12.83 -17.89 -10.70
C SER A 155 -13.06 -16.41 -10.45
N LEU A 156 -12.33 -15.79 -9.51
CA LEU A 156 -12.44 -14.37 -9.21
C LEU A 156 -12.10 -13.52 -10.45
N VAL A 157 -10.98 -13.82 -11.11
CA VAL A 157 -10.56 -13.11 -12.34
C VAL A 157 -11.60 -13.30 -13.46
N LEU A 158 -12.13 -14.51 -13.62
CA LEU A 158 -13.18 -14.81 -14.60
C LEU A 158 -14.47 -14.03 -14.32
N ILE A 159 -14.95 -14.05 -13.08
CA ILE A 159 -16.16 -13.32 -12.65
C ILE A 159 -15.99 -11.82 -12.86
N LEU A 160 -14.84 -11.25 -12.48
CA LEU A 160 -14.56 -9.83 -12.72
C LEU A 160 -14.57 -9.48 -14.21
N GLY A 161 -14.00 -10.35 -15.06
CA GLY A 161 -14.08 -10.21 -16.51
C GLY A 161 -15.52 -10.22 -17.03
N LEU A 162 -16.33 -11.18 -16.58
CA LEU A 162 -17.74 -11.29 -16.95
C LEU A 162 -18.56 -10.08 -16.48
N LEU A 163 -18.35 -9.59 -15.25
CA LEU A 163 -19.01 -8.39 -14.75
C LEU A 163 -18.67 -7.16 -15.59
N THR A 164 -17.39 -7.01 -15.95
CA THR A 164 -16.93 -5.92 -16.83
C THR A 164 -17.59 -5.97 -18.21
N ILE A 165 -17.80 -7.17 -18.77
CA ILE A 165 -18.55 -7.34 -20.03
C ILE A 165 -20.01 -6.91 -19.84
N VAL A 166 -20.66 -7.35 -18.76
CA VAL A 166 -22.06 -7.01 -18.47
C VAL A 166 -22.24 -5.49 -18.33
N GLU A 167 -21.31 -4.80 -17.66
CA GLU A 167 -21.29 -3.34 -17.57
C GLU A 167 -21.15 -2.69 -18.95
N GLY A 168 -20.21 -3.15 -19.77
CA GLY A 168 -20.05 -2.65 -21.14
C GLY A 168 -21.28 -2.89 -22.03
N VAL A 169 -22.00 -4.00 -21.83
CA VAL A 169 -23.26 -4.30 -22.54
C VAL A 169 -24.41 -3.41 -22.06
N ARG A 170 -24.47 -3.10 -20.76
CA ARG A 170 -25.49 -2.21 -20.19
C ARG A 170 -25.25 -0.72 -20.52
N GLY A 171 -23.99 -0.30 -20.62
CA GLY A 171 -23.57 1.07 -20.92
C GLY A 171 -23.61 1.48 -22.40
N ARG A 172 -24.41 0.80 -23.24
CA ARG A 172 -24.44 0.96 -24.72
C ARG A 172 -24.74 2.37 -25.24
N ASP A 173 -25.26 3.25 -24.40
CA ASP A 173 -25.50 4.66 -24.74
C ASP A 173 -24.20 5.42 -25.06
N HIS A 174 -23.05 4.97 -24.54
CA HIS A 174 -21.72 5.52 -24.84
C HIS A 174 -20.87 4.49 -25.61
N LYS A 175 -21.16 4.34 -26.91
CA LYS A 175 -20.58 3.30 -27.81
C LYS A 175 -19.07 3.08 -27.67
N GLU A 176 -18.28 4.15 -27.54
CA GLU A 176 -16.82 4.08 -27.46
C GLU A 176 -16.33 3.51 -26.11
N ARG A 177 -17.01 3.85 -25.02
CA ARG A 177 -16.70 3.34 -23.67
C ARG A 177 -17.17 1.89 -23.52
N ALA A 178 -18.37 1.58 -24.03
CA ALA A 178 -18.95 0.24 -24.02
C ALA A 178 -18.07 -0.79 -24.75
N GLY A 179 -17.58 -0.46 -25.95
CA GLY A 179 -16.70 -1.35 -26.70
C GLY A 179 -15.39 -1.67 -25.96
N ARG A 180 -14.77 -0.66 -25.33
CA ARG A 180 -13.55 -0.82 -24.55
C ARG A 180 -13.74 -1.69 -23.31
N GLU A 181 -14.86 -1.52 -22.60
CA GLU A 181 -15.19 -2.33 -21.42
C GLU A 181 -15.45 -3.80 -21.79
N ILE A 182 -16.14 -4.06 -22.90
CA ILE A 182 -16.35 -5.43 -23.41
C ILE A 182 -15.02 -6.09 -23.75
N VAL A 183 -14.12 -5.40 -24.47
CA VAL A 183 -12.79 -5.96 -24.82
C VAL A 183 -11.95 -6.23 -23.57
N ARG A 184 -11.91 -5.29 -22.62
CA ARG A 184 -11.19 -5.48 -21.34
C ARG A 184 -11.76 -6.65 -20.54
N GLY A 185 -13.08 -6.72 -20.42
CA GLY A 185 -13.74 -7.81 -19.73
C GLY A 185 -13.51 -9.17 -20.41
N GLY A 186 -13.50 -9.20 -21.74
CA GLY A 186 -13.15 -10.39 -22.53
C GLY A 186 -11.70 -10.84 -22.30
N MET A 187 -10.74 -9.91 -22.28
CA MET A 187 -9.35 -10.21 -21.94
C MET A 187 -9.21 -10.76 -20.52
N LEU A 188 -9.90 -10.16 -19.54
CA LEU A 188 -9.89 -10.62 -18.15
C LEU A 188 -10.52 -12.01 -18.01
N ALA A 189 -11.67 -12.24 -18.65
CA ALA A 189 -12.32 -13.55 -18.65
C ALA A 189 -11.43 -14.63 -19.30
N GLY A 190 -10.81 -14.29 -20.44
CA GLY A 190 -9.83 -15.15 -21.09
C GLY A 190 -8.62 -15.45 -20.19
N ALA A 191 -8.10 -14.44 -19.48
CA ALA A 191 -7.03 -14.63 -18.51
C ALA A 191 -7.46 -15.57 -17.36
N GLY A 192 -8.68 -15.43 -16.83
CA GLY A 192 -9.24 -16.36 -15.85
C GLY A 192 -9.25 -17.81 -16.32
N LEU A 193 -9.66 -18.06 -17.57
CA LEU A 193 -9.62 -19.39 -18.19
C LEU A 193 -8.19 -19.92 -18.35
N VAL A 194 -7.25 -19.07 -18.77
CA VAL A 194 -5.83 -19.43 -18.85
C VAL A 194 -5.28 -19.79 -17.47
N LEU A 195 -5.65 -19.05 -16.42
CA LEU A 195 -5.22 -19.34 -15.05
C LEU A 195 -5.71 -20.70 -14.55
N PHE A 196 -6.93 -21.12 -14.90
CA PHE A 196 -7.42 -22.47 -14.58
C PHE A 196 -6.53 -23.57 -15.17
N VAL A 197 -6.12 -23.42 -16.43
CA VAL A 197 -5.33 -24.43 -17.15
C VAL A 197 -3.86 -24.41 -16.68
N PHE A 198 -3.29 -23.23 -16.50
CA PHE A 198 -1.85 -23.04 -16.24
C PHE A 198 -1.54 -22.76 -14.77
N TRP A 199 -2.32 -23.33 -13.85
CA TRP A 199 -2.20 -22.97 -12.43
C TRP A 199 -0.84 -23.26 -11.82
N LYS A 200 -0.25 -24.41 -12.17
CA LYS A 200 1.10 -24.77 -11.71
C LYS A 200 2.15 -23.79 -12.22
N LEU A 201 2.04 -23.40 -13.49
CA LEU A 201 3.02 -22.52 -14.12
C LEU A 201 3.04 -21.16 -13.43
N TYR A 202 1.88 -20.53 -13.26
CA TYR A 202 1.87 -19.21 -12.64
C TYR A 202 2.24 -19.26 -11.15
N LEU A 203 1.89 -20.34 -10.43
CA LEU A 203 2.33 -20.53 -9.03
C LEU A 203 3.87 -20.60 -8.94
N VAL A 204 4.49 -21.38 -9.82
CA VAL A 204 5.96 -21.47 -9.91
C VAL A 204 6.57 -20.10 -10.25
N LEU A 205 5.98 -19.34 -11.18
CA LEU A 205 6.47 -18.00 -11.52
C LEU A 205 6.35 -17.01 -10.35
N ILE A 206 5.26 -17.08 -9.58
CA ILE A 206 5.08 -16.28 -8.36
C ILE A 206 6.17 -16.64 -7.34
N LEU A 207 6.35 -17.93 -7.06
CA LEU A 207 7.35 -18.40 -6.10
C LEU A 207 8.77 -18.03 -6.53
N LEU A 208 9.10 -18.15 -7.81
CA LEU A 208 10.39 -17.74 -8.35
C LEU A 208 10.63 -16.24 -8.17
N THR A 209 9.61 -15.43 -8.48
CA THR A 209 9.68 -13.97 -8.31
C THR A 209 9.88 -13.59 -6.85
N LEU A 210 9.13 -14.22 -5.94
CA LEU A 210 9.25 -14.01 -4.50
C LEU A 210 10.61 -14.47 -3.97
N MET A 211 11.12 -15.61 -4.43
CA MET A 211 12.45 -16.12 -4.06
C MET A 211 13.53 -15.10 -4.43
N VAL A 212 13.54 -14.64 -5.69
CA VAL A 212 14.51 -13.62 -6.15
C VAL A 212 14.36 -12.34 -5.32
N TRP A 213 13.14 -11.90 -5.05
CA TRP A 213 12.86 -10.72 -4.23
C TRP A 213 13.39 -10.85 -2.80
N PHE A 214 13.07 -11.94 -2.12
CA PHE A 214 13.47 -12.18 -0.73
C PHE A 214 14.98 -12.30 -0.58
N LEU A 215 15.64 -13.05 -1.46
CA LEU A 215 17.10 -13.18 -1.46
C LEU A 215 17.80 -11.84 -1.78
N SER A 216 17.28 -11.08 -2.74
CA SER A 216 17.82 -9.74 -3.06
C SER A 216 17.65 -8.78 -1.89
N SER A 217 16.45 -8.74 -1.28
CA SER A 217 16.17 -7.93 -0.09
C SER A 217 17.09 -8.29 1.07
N ALA A 218 17.28 -9.60 1.33
CA ALA A 218 18.19 -10.10 2.35
C ALA A 218 19.64 -9.69 2.08
N ALA A 219 20.13 -9.86 0.84
CA ALA A 219 21.48 -9.47 0.47
C ALA A 219 21.73 -7.98 0.70
N VAL A 220 20.83 -7.12 0.24
CA VAL A 220 20.95 -5.67 0.38
C VAL A 220 20.92 -5.24 1.85
N THR A 221 19.95 -5.73 2.62
CA THR A 221 19.76 -5.36 4.03
C THR A 221 20.87 -5.90 4.92
N LEU A 222 21.31 -7.15 4.74
CA LEU A 222 22.41 -7.73 5.52
C LEU A 222 23.76 -7.10 5.17
N LEU A 223 24.05 -6.84 3.89
CA LEU A 223 25.26 -6.11 3.49
C LEU A 223 25.27 -4.70 4.10
N ARG A 224 24.10 -4.06 4.19
CA ARG A 224 23.93 -2.76 4.84
C ARG A 224 24.25 -2.83 6.34
N VAL A 225 23.77 -3.85 7.04
CA VAL A 225 24.10 -4.07 8.46
C VAL A 225 25.61 -4.23 8.67
N VAL A 226 26.30 -4.98 7.80
CA VAL A 226 27.74 -5.21 7.87
C VAL A 226 28.53 -3.93 7.60
N ARG A 227 28.15 -3.17 6.57
CA ARG A 227 28.87 -1.96 6.12
C ARG A 227 28.67 -0.76 7.03
N GLU A 228 27.45 -0.56 7.55
CA GLU A 228 27.07 0.70 8.20
C GLU A 228 26.94 0.60 9.72
N ARG A 229 26.79 -0.61 10.27
CA ARG A 229 26.73 -0.91 11.71
C ARG A 229 25.86 0.08 12.50
N ARG A 230 26.49 1.10 13.12
CA ARG A 230 25.84 2.09 14.01
C ARG A 230 25.21 3.30 13.29
N ARG A 231 25.41 3.48 11.99
CA ARG A 231 24.89 4.63 11.21
C ARG A 231 23.54 4.36 10.54
N LEU A 232 22.81 3.35 11.01
CA LEU A 232 21.52 2.94 10.43
C LEU A 232 20.38 3.78 11.00
N THR A 233 19.69 4.52 10.13
CA THR A 233 18.56 5.40 10.48
C THR A 233 17.40 4.66 11.15
N LYS A 234 17.08 3.43 10.70
CA LYS A 234 16.01 2.59 11.26
C LYS A 234 16.45 1.73 12.47
N GLY A 235 17.71 1.87 12.91
CA GLY A 235 18.29 1.07 14.00
C GLY A 235 18.89 -0.26 13.52
N PHE A 236 19.94 -0.69 14.23
CA PHE A 236 20.72 -1.89 13.87
C PHE A 236 19.90 -3.18 13.94
N TRP A 237 19.23 -3.42 15.07
CA TRP A 237 18.48 -4.65 15.31
C TRP A 237 17.30 -4.82 14.36
N TYR A 238 16.64 -3.72 14.03
CA TYR A 238 15.54 -3.72 13.08
C TYR A 238 16.00 -4.10 11.67
N THR A 239 17.04 -3.43 11.16
CA THR A 239 17.61 -3.73 9.83
C THR A 239 18.17 -5.15 9.76
N LEU A 240 18.79 -5.64 10.83
CA LEU A 240 19.26 -7.03 10.92
C LEU A 240 18.09 -8.02 10.92
N GLY A 241 17.06 -7.77 11.72
CA GLY A 241 15.86 -8.61 11.77
C GLY A 241 15.16 -8.70 10.42
N LEU A 242 15.05 -7.58 9.70
CA LEU A 242 14.52 -7.56 8.34
C LEU A 242 15.35 -8.43 7.39
N GLY A 243 16.67 -8.28 7.39
CA GLY A 243 17.54 -9.05 6.49
C GLY A 243 17.55 -10.54 6.78
N VAL A 244 17.55 -10.94 8.05
CA VAL A 244 17.46 -12.34 8.46
C VAL A 244 16.09 -12.93 8.10
N SER A 245 15.00 -12.18 8.32
CA SER A 245 13.64 -12.64 7.97
C SER A 245 13.48 -12.80 6.47
N SER A 246 13.95 -11.84 5.66
CA SER A 246 13.97 -11.96 4.21
C SER A 246 14.80 -13.15 3.74
N LEU A 247 15.94 -13.43 4.39
CA LEU A 247 16.76 -14.60 4.04
C LEU A 247 16.02 -15.90 4.34
N ALA A 248 15.38 -16.00 5.52
CA ALA A 248 14.59 -17.16 5.91
C ALA A 248 13.45 -17.44 4.92
N LEU A 249 12.71 -16.39 4.52
CA LEU A 249 11.64 -16.52 3.51
C LEU A 249 12.19 -16.94 2.13
N GLY A 250 13.35 -16.41 1.73
CA GLY A 250 14.01 -16.81 0.48
C GLY A 250 14.47 -18.27 0.49
N LEU A 251 14.97 -18.77 1.63
CA LEU A 251 15.34 -20.18 1.80
C LEU A 251 14.11 -21.09 1.84
N LEU A 252 13.03 -20.66 2.49
CA LEU A 252 11.76 -21.39 2.54
C LEU A 252 11.19 -21.55 1.12
N ALA A 253 11.29 -20.52 0.28
CA ALA A 253 10.86 -20.58 -1.13
C ALA A 253 11.52 -21.69 -1.95
N ILE A 254 12.74 -22.10 -1.57
CA ILE A 254 13.51 -23.14 -2.25
C ILE A 254 13.26 -24.52 -1.62
N THR A 255 13.23 -24.56 -0.28
CA THR A 255 13.26 -25.81 0.48
C THR A 255 11.88 -26.36 0.78
N LEU A 256 10.93 -25.49 1.12
CA LEU A 256 9.57 -25.81 1.56
C LEU A 256 8.58 -24.83 0.92
N PRO A 257 8.42 -24.88 -0.43
CA PRO A 257 7.60 -23.91 -1.15
C PRO A 257 6.12 -23.96 -0.73
N ASP A 258 5.61 -25.12 -0.33
CA ASP A 258 4.24 -25.30 0.11
C ASP A 258 3.99 -24.56 1.44
N GLU A 259 4.89 -24.70 2.42
CA GLU A 259 4.84 -23.95 3.69
C GLU A 259 4.94 -22.43 3.46
N LEU A 260 5.76 -22.00 2.50
CA LEU A 260 5.83 -20.57 2.15
C LEU A 260 4.48 -20.06 1.64
N VAL A 261 3.79 -20.85 0.80
CA VAL A 261 2.46 -20.48 0.30
C VAL A 261 1.45 -20.40 1.44
N GLU A 262 1.46 -21.34 2.38
CA GLU A 262 0.61 -21.32 3.57
C GLU A 262 0.85 -20.05 4.40
N ILE A 263 2.12 -19.71 4.67
CA ILE A 263 2.47 -18.49 5.40
C ILE A 263 1.99 -17.25 4.65
N LEU A 264 2.19 -17.17 3.33
CA LEU A 264 1.75 -16.02 2.53
C LEU A 264 0.22 -15.88 2.52
N LEU A 265 -0.51 -16.99 2.44
CA LEU A 265 -1.97 -16.98 2.46
C LEU A 265 -2.50 -16.62 3.86
N ALA A 266 -1.85 -17.12 4.93
CA ALA A 266 -2.16 -16.74 6.30
C ALA A 266 -1.87 -15.26 6.58
N LEU A 267 -0.77 -14.72 6.06
CA LEU A 267 -0.45 -13.29 6.13
C LEU A 267 -1.50 -12.46 5.39
N LEU A 268 -1.89 -12.86 4.18
CA LEU A 268 -2.97 -12.22 3.43
C LEU A 268 -4.29 -12.26 4.21
N ALA A 269 -4.64 -13.41 4.79
CA ALA A 269 -5.83 -13.56 5.63
C ALA A 269 -5.79 -12.59 6.82
N GLY A 270 -4.66 -12.52 7.53
CA GLY A 270 -4.44 -11.60 8.64
C GLY A 270 -4.62 -10.13 8.23
N LEU A 271 -4.06 -9.72 7.09
CA LEU A 271 -4.22 -8.37 6.56
C LEU A 271 -5.68 -8.04 6.23
N VAL A 272 -6.39 -8.97 5.58
CA VAL A 272 -7.81 -8.80 5.24
C VAL A 272 -8.67 -8.74 6.51
N LEU A 273 -8.40 -9.57 7.52
CA LEU A 273 -9.10 -9.56 8.80
C LEU A 273 -8.87 -8.25 9.57
N MET A 274 -7.64 -7.72 9.56
CA MET A 274 -7.35 -6.41 10.16
C MET A 274 -8.07 -5.29 9.42
N ALA A 275 -8.02 -5.28 8.08
CA ALA A 275 -8.76 -4.31 7.27
C ALA A 275 -10.27 -4.37 7.54
N ALA A 276 -10.83 -5.58 7.68
CA ALA A 276 -12.21 -5.79 8.08
C ALA A 276 -12.51 -5.19 9.45
N ALA A 277 -11.69 -5.50 10.46
CA ALA A 277 -11.86 -5.01 11.83
C ALA A 277 -11.82 -3.47 11.87
N PHE A 278 -10.84 -2.84 11.20
CA PHE A 278 -10.76 -1.38 11.13
C PHE A 278 -11.95 -0.76 10.41
N THR A 279 -12.38 -1.33 9.29
CA THR A 279 -13.56 -0.85 8.55
C THR A 279 -14.83 -0.94 9.40
N LEU A 280 -14.99 -2.02 10.18
CA LEU A 280 -16.12 -2.19 11.10
C LEU A 280 -16.06 -1.21 12.28
N LEU A 281 -14.88 -0.98 12.85
CA LEU A 281 -14.68 -0.03 13.93
C LEU A 281 -14.95 1.41 13.47
N ASP A 282 -14.48 1.79 12.28
CA ASP A 282 -14.75 3.10 11.68
C ASP A 282 -16.26 3.27 11.43
N ALA A 283 -16.89 2.27 10.80
CA ALA A 283 -18.34 2.27 10.59
C ALA A 283 -19.14 2.40 11.89
N TRP A 284 -18.71 1.70 12.95
CA TRP A 284 -19.33 1.80 14.26
C TRP A 284 -19.14 3.18 14.89
N GLY A 285 -17.95 3.77 14.77
CA GLY A 285 -17.67 5.15 15.16
C GLY A 285 -18.58 6.16 14.45
N LEU A 286 -18.69 6.06 13.12
CA LEU A 286 -19.57 6.92 12.31
C LEU A 286 -21.04 6.78 12.71
N ARG A 287 -21.50 5.55 13.00
CA ARG A 287 -22.87 5.31 13.49
C ARG A 287 -23.13 6.00 14.82
N ASN A 288 -22.19 5.94 15.76
CA ASN A 288 -22.33 6.57 17.08
C ASN A 288 -22.32 8.09 16.97
N VAL A 289 -21.43 8.66 16.15
CA VAL A 289 -21.40 10.10 15.87
C VAL A 289 -22.72 10.59 15.25
N ALA A 290 -23.27 9.86 14.27
CA ALA A 290 -24.55 10.19 13.67
C ALA A 290 -25.69 10.23 14.70
N ARG A 291 -25.74 9.25 15.62
CA ARG A 291 -26.75 9.20 16.70
C ARG A 291 -26.62 10.36 17.68
N LEU A 292 -25.40 10.70 18.09
CA LEU A 292 -25.15 11.80 19.02
C LEU A 292 -25.52 13.16 18.41
N MET A 293 -25.25 13.35 17.11
CA MET A 293 -25.63 14.56 16.38
C MET A 293 -27.14 14.69 16.19
N GLU A 294 -27.85 13.58 15.95
CA GLU A 294 -29.32 13.55 15.90
C GLU A 294 -29.93 13.91 17.27
N ALA A 295 -29.37 13.40 18.36
CA ALA A 295 -29.82 13.72 19.72
C ALA A 295 -29.53 15.18 20.11
N GLY A 296 -28.37 15.74 19.72
CA GLY A 296 -28.00 17.13 20.00
C GLY A 296 -28.75 18.16 19.15
N GLY A 297 -29.19 17.79 17.94
CA GLY A 297 -30.02 18.63 17.08
C GLY A 297 -31.48 18.73 17.53
N ALA A 298 -31.96 17.81 18.36
CA ALA A 298 -33.31 17.83 18.94
C ALA A 298 -33.44 18.78 20.15
N CYS A 299 -32.32 19.33 20.64
CA CYS A 299 -32.27 20.28 21.78
C CYS A 299 -32.13 21.75 21.35
N ARG A 300 -32.49 22.09 20.10
CA ARG A 300 -32.62 23.49 19.64
C ARG A 300 -33.99 23.72 19.03
#